data_AF-A0A6L4YPL3-F1
#
_entry.id   AF-A0A6L4YPL3-F1
#
_cell.length_a   1.000
_cell.length_b   1.000
_cell.length_c   1.000
_cell.angle_alpha   90.00
_cell.angle_beta   90.00
_cell.angle_gamma   90.00
#
_symmetry.space_group_name_H-M   'P 1'
#
loop_
_entity.id
_entity.type
_entity.pdbx_description
1 polymer ?
#
loop_
_entity_poly.entity_id
_entity_poly.type
_entity_poly.pdbx_seq_one_letter_code
_entity_poly.pdbx_strand_id
1 'polypeptide(L)'
;MLSYRDLTAGFKKFDIDQKSPVIVHASLSSFGEIRGGADTLLGAILASFHSVMAPTFTYKSMLTPETGPENNGIIYGTCRDQNRMAEFYTQDMPVDRLMGTLSEKIRTHPLATRSTHPILSFAGINMNEAIEQQTLEEPMAPIQWLMDHEGFVLLLGVDHTVNTSIHLAEQIVGRKS
;
A
#
# COMPACT_ATOMS: atom_id res chain seq x y z
N MET A 1 -25.73 -7.45 0.29
CA MET A 1 -25.02 -6.26 0.79
C MET A 1 -24.35 -6.61 2.10
N LEU A 2 -23.03 -6.47 2.20
CA LEU A 2 -22.27 -6.71 3.43
C LEU A 2 -22.40 -5.52 4.38
N SER A 3 -22.57 -5.79 5.67
CA SER A 3 -22.58 -4.78 6.73
C SER A 3 -21.26 -4.74 7.50
N TYR A 4 -21.07 -3.68 8.29
CA TYR A 4 -19.98 -3.57 9.27
C TYR A 4 -19.88 -4.82 10.17
N ARG A 5 -21.02 -5.37 10.62
CA ARG A 5 -21.06 -6.54 11.50
C ARG A 5 -20.59 -7.80 10.77
N ASP A 6 -20.93 -7.95 9.49
CA ASP A 6 -20.49 -9.09 8.69
C ASP A 6 -18.98 -9.05 8.46
N LEU A 7 -18.44 -7.86 8.16
CA LEU A 7 -17.01 -7.65 7.93
C LEU A 7 -16.19 -7.90 9.21
N THR A 8 -16.59 -7.30 10.34
CA THR A 8 -15.92 -7.52 11.63
C THR A 8 -16.00 -8.97 12.09
N ALA A 9 -17.13 -9.65 11.87
CA ALA A 9 -17.24 -11.09 12.13
C ALA A 9 -16.35 -11.92 11.19
N GLY A 10 -16.15 -11.49 9.95
CA GLY A 10 -15.22 -12.09 9.00
C GLY A 10 -13.76 -11.96 9.46
N PHE A 11 -13.32 -10.76 9.82
CA PHE A 11 -11.94 -10.52 10.29
C PHE A 11 -11.61 -11.30 11.57
N LYS A 12 -12.56 -11.45 12.49
CA LYS A 12 -12.38 -12.29 13.69
C LYS A 12 -12.04 -13.75 13.36
N LYS A 13 -12.46 -14.26 12.20
CA LYS A 13 -12.15 -15.64 11.78
C LYS A 13 -10.71 -15.79 11.26
N PHE A 14 -10.00 -14.70 11.01
CA PHE A 14 -8.59 -14.77 10.62
C PHE A 14 -7.70 -15.23 11.78
N ASP A 15 -8.20 -15.12 13.03
CA ASP A 15 -7.47 -15.52 14.24
C ASP A 15 -6.10 -14.83 14.38
N ILE A 16 -6.05 -13.57 13.95
CA ILE A 16 -4.89 -12.68 14.07
C ILE A 16 -5.09 -11.82 15.32
N ASP A 17 -4.04 -11.66 16.13
CA ASP A 17 -4.07 -10.74 17.28
C ASP A 17 -4.32 -9.31 16.77
N GLN A 18 -5.24 -8.59 17.42
CA GLN A 18 -5.54 -7.20 17.08
C GLN A 18 -4.31 -6.29 17.19
N LYS A 19 -3.31 -6.68 17.98
CA LYS A 19 -2.03 -5.96 18.12
C LYS A 19 -1.05 -6.22 16.99
N SER A 20 -1.23 -7.29 16.21
CA SER A 20 -0.36 -7.57 15.07
C SER A 20 -0.52 -6.48 14.02
N PRO A 21 0.58 -5.90 13.50
CA PRO A 21 0.50 -4.88 12.48
C PRO A 21 0.10 -5.53 11.15
N VAL A 22 -0.77 -4.85 10.38
CA VAL A 22 -1.23 -5.36 9.09
C VAL A 22 -0.99 -4.39 7.95
N ILE A 23 -0.60 -4.92 6.79
CA ILE A 23 -0.68 -4.22 5.50
C ILE A 23 -1.87 -4.75 4.71
N VAL A 24 -2.65 -3.85 4.11
CA VAL A 24 -3.89 -4.20 3.42
C VAL A 24 -3.80 -3.88 1.94
N HIS A 25 -4.18 -4.86 1.12
CA HIS A 25 -4.48 -4.70 -0.30
C HIS A 25 -5.94 -5.10 -0.51
N ALA A 26 -6.74 -4.25 -1.15
CA ALA A 26 -8.17 -4.50 -1.26
C ALA A 26 -8.76 -4.08 -2.61
N SER A 27 -9.64 -4.92 -3.13
CA SER A 27 -10.56 -4.58 -4.21
C SER A 27 -11.96 -4.46 -3.66
N LEU A 28 -12.54 -3.25 -3.63
CA LEU A 28 -13.89 -3.09 -3.10
C LEU A 28 -14.94 -3.81 -3.94
N SER A 29 -14.75 -3.88 -5.26
CA SER A 29 -15.72 -4.46 -6.18
C SER A 29 -15.90 -5.97 -5.99
N SER A 30 -14.89 -6.68 -5.47
CA SER A 30 -14.98 -8.13 -5.20
C SER A 30 -15.89 -8.47 -4.03
N PHE A 31 -16.17 -7.50 -3.14
CA PHE A 31 -17.09 -7.66 -2.03
C PHE A 31 -18.57 -7.49 -2.45
N GLY A 32 -18.82 -7.17 -3.72
CA GLY A 32 -20.13 -6.71 -4.18
C GLY A 32 -20.49 -5.40 -3.51
N GLU A 33 -21.71 -5.30 -2.99
CA GLU A 33 -22.18 -4.09 -2.33
C GLU A 33 -21.88 -4.12 -0.83
N ILE A 34 -21.11 -3.14 -0.34
CA ILE A 34 -20.90 -2.89 1.08
C ILE A 34 -21.78 -1.71 1.50
N ARG A 35 -22.60 -1.89 2.53
CA ARG A 35 -23.39 -0.80 3.10
C ARG A 35 -22.45 0.27 3.64
N GLY A 36 -22.43 1.46 3.05
CA GLY A 36 -21.50 2.55 3.44
C GLY A 36 -20.11 2.45 2.81
N GLY A 37 -19.91 1.57 1.82
CA GLY A 37 -18.73 1.54 0.95
C GLY A 37 -17.40 1.39 1.69
N ALA A 38 -16.38 2.07 1.19
CA ALA A 38 -15.00 2.01 1.70
C ALA A 38 -14.87 2.41 3.17
N ASP A 39 -15.66 3.39 3.63
CA ASP A 39 -15.63 3.86 5.00
C ASP A 39 -16.05 2.75 5.98
N THR A 40 -17.02 1.91 5.58
CA THR A 40 -17.44 0.77 6.39
C THR A 40 -16.41 -0.35 6.42
N LEU A 41 -15.73 -0.60 5.30
CA LEU A 41 -14.62 -1.55 5.25
C LEU A 41 -13.46 -1.08 6.15
N LEU A 42 -13.04 0.19 6.01
CA LEU A 42 -11.98 0.76 6.84
C LEU A 42 -12.36 0.72 8.32
N GLY A 43 -13.58 1.11 8.68
CA GLY A 43 -14.05 1.04 10.07
C GLY A 43 -14.01 -0.38 10.63
N ALA A 44 -14.40 -1.39 9.85
CA ALA A 44 -14.34 -2.78 10.27
C ALA A 44 -12.91 -3.29 10.45
N ILE A 45 -11.97 -2.86 9.60
CA ILE A 45 -10.54 -3.16 9.74
C ILE A 45 -10.00 -2.52 11.02
N LEU A 46 -10.25 -1.22 11.25
CA LEU A 46 -9.77 -0.51 12.43
C LEU A 46 -10.39 -1.01 13.75
N ALA A 47 -11.56 -1.63 13.70
CA ALA A 47 -12.15 -2.32 14.84
C ALA A 47 -11.57 -3.71 15.10
N SER A 48 -10.81 -4.26 14.14
CA SER A 48 -10.23 -5.60 14.20
C SER A 48 -8.71 -5.58 14.37
N PHE A 49 -8.05 -4.49 13.97
CA PHE A 49 -6.60 -4.33 14.00
C PHE A 49 -6.22 -2.94 14.50
N HIS A 50 -5.24 -2.87 15.39
CA HIS A 50 -4.77 -1.62 15.98
C HIS A 50 -3.89 -0.82 15.02
N SER A 51 -3.00 -1.49 14.29
CA SER A 51 -2.02 -0.89 13.39
C SER A 51 -2.26 -1.35 11.96
N VAL A 52 -2.54 -0.40 11.06
CA VAL A 52 -2.96 -0.68 9.68
C VAL A 52 -2.17 0.18 8.71
N MET A 53 -1.58 -0.43 7.70
CA MET A 53 -0.84 0.23 6.63
C MET A 53 -1.40 -0.15 5.25
N ALA A 54 -1.22 0.71 4.25
CA ALA A 54 -1.48 0.40 2.86
C ALA A 54 -0.47 1.09 1.94
N PRO A 55 -0.16 0.53 0.76
CA PRO A 55 0.60 1.26 -0.25
C PRO A 55 -0.23 2.44 -0.76
N THR A 56 0.41 3.59 -0.90
CA THR A 56 -0.20 4.85 -1.37
C THR A 56 0.57 5.41 -2.56
N PHE A 57 0.88 4.54 -3.52
CA PHE A 57 1.77 4.86 -4.62
C PHE A 57 1.23 5.96 -5.51
N THR A 58 2.14 6.71 -6.12
CA THR A 58 1.87 7.93 -6.92
C THR A 58 2.65 7.87 -8.23
N TYR A 59 2.27 6.95 -9.12
CA TYR A 59 2.99 6.71 -10.38
C TYR A 59 3.03 7.91 -11.32
N LYS A 60 2.19 8.93 -11.12
CA LYS A 60 2.25 10.20 -11.84
C LYS A 60 3.54 10.99 -11.63
N SER A 61 4.27 10.73 -10.54
CA SER A 61 5.59 11.33 -10.28
C SER A 61 6.76 10.50 -10.83
N MET A 62 6.48 9.31 -11.36
CA MET A 62 7.50 8.37 -11.79
C MET A 62 8.12 8.80 -13.11
N LEU A 63 9.45 8.70 -13.17
CA LEU A 63 10.23 8.89 -14.39
C LEU A 63 10.82 7.54 -14.83
N THR A 64 10.81 7.30 -16.14
CA THR A 64 11.59 6.21 -16.73
C THR A 64 12.99 6.74 -17.08
N PRO A 65 14.08 6.16 -16.56
CA PRO A 65 15.43 6.60 -16.89
C PRO A 65 15.79 6.45 -18.37
N GLU A 66 16.80 7.19 -18.82
CA GLU A 66 17.36 7.03 -20.18
C GLU A 66 18.23 5.77 -20.32
N THR A 67 18.78 5.27 -19.21
CA THR A 67 19.61 4.06 -19.14
C THR A 67 19.37 3.33 -17.82
N GLY A 68 19.61 2.02 -17.81
CA GLY A 68 19.55 1.20 -16.58
C GLY A 68 19.94 -0.25 -16.84
N PRO A 69 19.79 -1.14 -15.84
CA PRO A 69 20.21 -2.53 -15.95
C PRO A 69 19.47 -3.31 -17.06
N GLU A 70 20.19 -4.22 -17.72
CA GLU A 70 19.59 -5.13 -18.68
C GLU A 70 18.53 -6.03 -18.03
N ASN A 71 17.54 -6.46 -18.81
CA ASN A 71 16.49 -7.39 -18.39
C ASN A 71 15.63 -6.90 -17.19
N ASN A 72 15.51 -5.59 -16.98
CA ASN A 72 14.67 -5.01 -15.92
C ASN A 72 13.19 -4.81 -16.31
N GLY A 73 12.74 -5.48 -17.39
CA GLY A 73 11.33 -5.46 -17.81
C GLY A 73 10.84 -4.14 -18.43
N ILE A 74 11.73 -3.18 -18.70
CA ILE A 74 11.43 -1.92 -19.39
C ILE A 74 12.46 -1.63 -20.48
N ILE A 75 12.07 -0.82 -21.46
CA ILE A 75 13.00 -0.28 -22.47
C ILE A 75 13.36 1.14 -22.05
N TYR A 76 14.62 1.36 -21.70
CA TYR A 76 15.08 2.68 -21.27
C TYR A 76 15.08 3.69 -22.43
N GLY A 77 14.88 4.98 -22.10
CA GLY A 77 14.88 6.07 -23.08
C GLY A 77 13.65 6.18 -23.99
N THR A 78 12.64 5.31 -23.84
CA THR A 78 11.44 5.36 -24.70
C THR A 78 10.32 6.26 -24.16
N CYS A 79 10.35 6.64 -22.89
CA CYS A 79 9.24 7.34 -22.23
C CYS A 79 9.45 8.86 -22.11
N ARG A 80 10.22 9.49 -23.01
CA ARG A 80 10.59 10.92 -22.91
C ARG A 80 9.40 11.87 -22.83
N ASP A 81 8.37 11.66 -23.65
CA ASP A 81 7.17 12.50 -23.62
C ASP A 81 6.33 12.23 -22.37
N GLN A 82 6.25 10.99 -21.89
CA GLN A 82 5.58 10.66 -20.63
C GLN A 82 6.31 11.28 -19.42
N ASN A 83 7.65 11.26 -19.41
CA ASN A 83 8.46 11.90 -18.38
C ASN A 83 8.21 13.41 -18.30
N ARG A 84 7.93 14.09 -19.44
CA ARG A 84 7.56 15.52 -19.46
C ARG A 84 6.18 15.79 -18.84
N MET A 85 5.33 14.78 -18.76
CA MET A 85 4.00 14.86 -18.13
C MET A 85 4.03 14.49 -16.65
N ALA A 86 5.18 14.10 -16.09
CA ALA A 86 5.30 13.74 -14.69
C ALA A 86 5.00 14.96 -13.79
N GLU A 87 4.29 14.69 -12.70
CA GLU A 87 3.90 15.70 -11.73
C GLU A 87 4.89 15.73 -10.56
N PHE A 88 5.17 16.92 -10.02
CA PHE A 88 5.93 17.02 -8.77
C PHE A 88 5.14 16.38 -7.64
N TYR A 89 5.79 15.51 -6.89
CA TYR A 89 5.15 14.87 -5.75
C TYR A 89 4.83 15.89 -4.65
N THR A 90 3.62 15.79 -4.10
CA THR A 90 3.20 16.46 -2.88
C THR A 90 2.53 15.45 -1.95
N GLN A 91 2.62 15.67 -0.64
CA GLN A 91 2.13 14.71 0.35
C GLN A 91 0.59 14.54 0.32
N ASP A 92 -0.12 15.58 -0.13
CA ASP A 92 -1.58 15.61 -0.28
C ASP A 92 -2.07 14.99 -1.60
N MET A 93 -1.17 14.70 -2.55
CA MET A 93 -1.51 14.08 -3.84
C MET A 93 -2.30 12.77 -3.63
N PRO A 94 -3.42 12.56 -4.33
CA PRO A 94 -4.19 11.32 -4.24
C PRO A 94 -3.35 10.11 -4.63
N VAL A 95 -3.69 8.94 -4.07
CA VAL A 95 -3.07 7.68 -4.52
C VAL A 95 -3.41 7.39 -5.99
N ASP A 96 -2.55 6.64 -6.65
CA ASP A 96 -2.84 6.10 -7.98
C ASP A 96 -4.10 5.23 -7.92
N ARG A 97 -4.93 5.29 -8.95
CA ARG A 97 -6.17 4.50 -9.06
C ARG A 97 -5.94 3.00 -8.89
N LEU A 98 -4.75 2.49 -9.23
CA LEU A 98 -4.37 1.09 -9.07
C LEU A 98 -4.25 0.66 -7.59
N MET A 99 -4.07 1.61 -6.66
CA MET A 99 -4.03 1.32 -5.21
C MET A 99 -5.41 1.05 -4.62
N GLY A 100 -6.48 1.44 -5.31
CA GLY A 100 -7.87 1.24 -4.89
C GLY A 100 -8.35 2.26 -3.85
N THR A 101 -9.68 2.32 -3.69
CA THR A 101 -10.36 3.32 -2.83
C THR A 101 -10.01 3.18 -1.34
N LEU A 102 -9.71 1.97 -0.87
CA LEU A 102 -9.35 1.76 0.54
C LEU A 102 -8.04 2.47 0.90
N SER A 103 -7.04 2.37 0.03
CA SER A 103 -5.73 3.02 0.22
C SER A 103 -5.87 4.54 0.31
N GLU A 104 -6.74 5.14 -0.52
CA GLU A 104 -7.05 6.57 -0.44
C GLU A 104 -7.78 6.95 0.87
N LYS A 105 -8.69 6.08 1.34
CA LYS A 105 -9.38 6.29 2.62
C LYS A 105 -8.45 6.18 3.81
N ILE A 106 -7.47 5.28 3.77
CA ILE A 106 -6.41 5.21 4.78
C ILE A 106 -5.55 6.47 4.72
N ARG A 107 -5.08 6.89 3.54
CA ARG A 107 -4.26 8.10 3.35
C ARG A 107 -4.92 9.36 3.93
N THR A 108 -6.22 9.50 3.72
CA THR A 108 -7.00 10.69 4.14
C THR A 108 -7.57 10.58 5.55
N HIS A 109 -7.34 9.47 6.25
CA HIS A 109 -7.84 9.30 7.61
C HIS A 109 -7.14 10.28 8.57
N PRO A 110 -7.86 10.94 9.51
CA PRO A 110 -7.28 11.98 10.37
C PRO A 110 -6.12 11.54 11.26
N LEU A 111 -6.02 10.23 11.54
CA LEU A 111 -4.95 9.63 12.34
C LEU A 111 -3.84 8.98 11.50
N ALA A 112 -3.92 9.07 10.17
CA ALA A 112 -2.93 8.46 9.31
C ALA A 112 -1.69 9.35 9.17
N THR A 113 -0.53 8.70 9.08
CA THR A 113 0.70 9.29 8.58
C THR A 113 1.06 8.69 7.23
N ARG A 114 1.75 9.46 6.39
CA ARG A 114 2.20 9.04 5.06
C ARG A 114 3.68 9.34 4.90
N SER A 115 4.43 8.36 4.40
CA SER A 115 5.84 8.54 4.09
C SER A 115 6.05 9.47 2.90
N THR A 116 7.28 9.96 2.72
CA THR A 116 7.61 11.01 1.75
C THR A 116 8.14 10.49 0.42
N HIS A 117 8.23 9.16 0.23
CA HIS A 117 8.75 8.61 -1.02
C HIS A 117 7.83 8.98 -2.20
N PRO A 118 8.34 9.64 -3.26
CA PRO A 118 7.50 10.29 -4.26
C PRO A 118 6.69 9.31 -5.13
N ILE A 119 7.18 8.08 -5.31
CA ILE A 119 6.52 7.04 -6.13
C ILE A 119 5.88 5.96 -5.25
N LEU A 120 6.62 5.43 -4.28
CA LEU A 120 6.30 4.23 -3.51
C LEU A 120 5.87 4.50 -2.06
N SER A 121 5.29 5.67 -1.77
CA SER A 121 4.87 6.00 -0.40
C SER A 121 3.87 4.99 0.19
N PHE A 122 3.89 4.84 1.51
CA PHE A 122 2.91 4.12 2.30
C PHE A 122 2.16 5.09 3.19
N ALA A 123 0.93 4.75 3.56
CA ALA A 123 0.21 5.43 4.64
C ALA A 123 -0.25 4.42 5.67
N GLY A 124 -0.27 4.83 6.94
CA GLY A 124 -0.73 3.97 8.00
C GLY A 124 -1.28 4.70 9.22
N ILE A 125 -2.13 4.01 9.96
CA ILE A 125 -2.74 4.44 11.22
C ILE A 125 -2.08 3.61 12.32
N ASN A 126 -1.53 4.28 13.34
CA ASN A 126 -0.70 3.67 14.38
C ASN A 126 0.50 2.89 13.79
N MET A 127 1.14 3.46 12.77
CA MET A 127 2.23 2.84 12.00
C MET A 127 3.43 3.77 11.79
N ASN A 128 3.54 4.85 12.57
CA ASN A 128 4.60 5.86 12.42
C ASN A 128 6.01 5.23 12.40
N GLU A 129 6.26 4.27 13.29
CA GLU A 129 7.55 3.58 13.41
C GLU A 129 7.95 2.81 12.14
N ALA A 130 6.99 2.36 11.34
CA ALA A 130 7.22 1.72 10.05
C ALA A 130 7.37 2.76 8.92
N ILE A 131 6.47 3.75 8.92
CA ILE A 131 6.36 4.79 7.89
C ILE A 131 7.62 5.67 7.86
N GLU A 132 8.17 6.01 9.02
CA GLU A 132 9.35 6.87 9.16
C GLU A 132 10.66 6.20 8.73
N GLN A 133 10.68 4.87 8.56
CA GLN A 133 11.85 4.14 8.08
C GLN A 133 12.08 4.30 6.57
N GLN A 134 11.05 4.71 5.83
CA GLN A 134 11.16 4.77 4.36
C GLN A 134 12.06 5.93 3.93
N THR A 135 13.09 5.60 3.17
CA THR A 135 13.96 6.55 2.47
C THR A 135 13.84 6.37 0.96
N LEU A 136 14.53 7.20 0.17
CA LEU A 136 14.59 7.01 -1.28
C LEU A 136 15.38 5.75 -1.64
N GLU A 137 16.42 5.45 -0.88
CA GLU A 137 17.31 4.31 -1.07
C GLU A 137 16.70 2.99 -0.54
N GLU A 138 15.87 3.07 0.51
CA GLU A 138 15.21 1.94 1.15
C GLU A 138 13.68 2.04 1.01
N PRO A 139 13.13 1.94 -0.23
CA PRO A 139 11.71 2.15 -0.46
C PRO A 139 10.84 1.09 0.21
N MET A 140 11.34 -0.13 0.44
CA MET A 140 10.58 -1.21 1.08
C MET A 140 10.80 -1.29 2.60
N ALA A 141 11.50 -0.34 3.23
CA ALA A 141 11.73 -0.35 4.67
C ALA A 141 10.46 -0.52 5.54
N PRO A 142 9.28 0.05 5.18
CA PRO A 142 8.04 -0.22 5.92
C PRO A 142 7.59 -1.69 5.87
N ILE A 143 7.86 -2.40 4.75
CA ILE A 143 7.60 -3.84 4.63
C ILE A 143 8.61 -4.63 5.45
N GLN A 144 9.88 -4.22 5.45
CA GLN A 144 10.91 -4.85 6.29
C GLN A 144 10.54 -4.73 7.77
N TRP A 145 10.11 -3.54 8.21
CA TRP A 145 9.60 -3.33 9.56
C TRP A 145 8.43 -4.26 9.88
N LEU A 146 7.47 -4.42 8.97
CA LEU A 146 6.36 -5.36 9.16
C LEU A 146 6.85 -6.79 9.35
N MET A 147 7.80 -7.25 8.54
CA MET A 147 8.37 -8.59 8.65
C MET A 147 9.05 -8.79 10.01
N ASP A 148 9.82 -7.81 10.47
CA ASP A 148 10.54 -7.86 11.75
C ASP A 148 9.59 -7.87 12.96
N HIS A 149 8.34 -7.42 12.79
CA HIS A 149 7.31 -7.37 13.83
C HIS A 149 6.21 -8.42 13.62
N GLU A 150 6.50 -9.50 12.86
CA GLU A 150 5.57 -10.60 12.59
C GLU A 150 4.21 -10.12 12.05
N GLY A 151 4.24 -9.09 11.21
CA GLY A 151 3.06 -8.47 10.62
C GLY A 151 2.40 -9.32 9.55
N PHE A 152 1.14 -9.02 9.25
CA PHE A 152 0.32 -9.77 8.29
C PHE A 152 0.01 -8.97 7.03
N VAL A 153 -0.04 -9.68 5.91
CA VAL A 153 -0.56 -9.16 4.64
C VAL A 153 -2.00 -9.60 4.47
N LEU A 154 -2.93 -8.64 4.44
CA LEU A 154 -4.34 -8.89 4.18
C LEU A 154 -4.66 -8.66 2.70
N LEU A 155 -4.91 -9.75 1.97
CA LEU A 155 -5.37 -9.72 0.58
C LEU A 155 -6.89 -9.83 0.53
N LEU A 156 -7.56 -8.68 0.49
CA LEU A 156 -9.00 -8.56 0.58
C LEU A 156 -9.62 -8.51 -0.82
N GLY A 157 -9.95 -9.69 -1.34
CA GLY A 157 -10.58 -9.82 -2.65
C GLY A 157 -9.64 -9.50 -3.83
N VAL A 158 -8.35 -9.65 -3.56
CA VAL A 158 -7.24 -9.57 -4.51
C VAL A 158 -6.35 -10.80 -4.30
N ASP A 159 -5.45 -11.06 -5.25
CA ASP A 159 -4.46 -12.13 -5.14
C ASP A 159 -3.04 -11.57 -4.95
N HIS A 160 -2.04 -12.44 -5.04
CA HIS A 160 -0.64 -12.08 -4.83
C HIS A 160 -0.05 -11.16 -5.92
N THR A 161 -0.73 -10.94 -7.06
CA THR A 161 -0.22 -10.05 -8.11
C THR A 161 -0.11 -8.59 -7.67
N VAL A 162 -0.82 -8.21 -6.60
CA VAL A 162 -0.77 -6.87 -6.00
C VAL A 162 -0.12 -6.87 -4.61
N ASN A 163 0.49 -7.98 -4.19
CA ASN A 163 1.17 -8.07 -2.89
C ASN A 163 2.53 -7.37 -2.95
N THR A 164 2.55 -6.09 -2.55
CA THR A 164 3.76 -5.26 -2.51
C THR A 164 4.90 -5.88 -1.69
N SER A 165 4.58 -6.72 -0.70
CA SER A 165 5.59 -7.33 0.18
C SER A 165 6.58 -8.23 -0.55
N ILE A 166 6.21 -8.74 -1.74
CA ILE A 166 7.10 -9.55 -2.58
C ILE A 166 8.32 -8.75 -3.06
N HIS A 167 8.19 -7.43 -3.25
CA HIS A 167 9.29 -6.58 -3.69
C HIS A 167 10.44 -6.51 -2.67
N LEU A 168 10.15 -6.66 -1.37
CA LEU A 168 11.21 -6.79 -0.37
C LEU A 168 12.02 -8.06 -0.60
N ALA A 169 11.37 -9.19 -0.88
CA ALA A 169 12.07 -10.45 -1.19
C ALA A 169 12.94 -10.31 -2.44
N GLU A 170 12.45 -9.62 -3.48
CA GLU A 170 13.24 -9.30 -4.67
C GLU A 170 14.52 -8.50 -4.35
N GLN A 171 14.42 -7.49 -3.47
CA GLN A 171 15.57 -6.71 -3.02
C GLN A 171 16.56 -7.56 -2.23
N ILE A 172 16.09 -8.41 -1.31
CA ILE A 172 16.93 -9.30 -0.49
C ILE A 172 17.75 -10.25 -1.38
N VAL A 173 17.15 -10.79 -2.46
CA VAL A 173 17.86 -11.68 -3.40
C VAL A 173 18.68 -10.93 -4.45
N GLY A 174 18.80 -9.60 -4.33
CA GLY A 174 19.67 -8.77 -5.15
C GLY A 174 19.11 -8.41 -6.52
N ARG A 175 17.78 -8.45 -6.72
CA ARG A 175 17.17 -7.87 -7.91
C ARG A 175 17.45 -6.37 -7.93
N LYS A 176 18.04 -5.88 -9.03
CA LYS A 176 18.27 -4.46 -9.25
C LYS A 176 17.02 -3.84 -9.88
N SER A 177 16.50 -2.79 -9.26
CA SER A 177 15.32 -2.03 -9.68
C SER A 177 15.72 -0.72 -10.33
#